data_AF-A0A7S0F9Z9-F1
#
_entry.id   AF-A0A7S0F9Z9-F1
#
_cell.length_a   1.000
_cell.length_b   1.000
_cell.length_c   1.000
_cell.angle_alpha   90.00
_cell.angle_beta   90.00
_cell.angle_gamma   90.00
#
_symmetry.space_group_name_H-M   'P 1'
#
loop_
_entity.id
_entity.type
_entity.pdbx_description
1 polymer ?
#
loop_
_entity_poly.entity_id
_entity_poly.type
_entity_poly.pdbx_seq_one_letter_code
_entity_poly.pdbx_strand_id
1 'polypeptide(L)'
;DPRYKVQYALWHRRFSTNTMPRWPLAQPFRMIGHNGEINTIQGNYNWTHARSSAFEHPNFGYRMEEVLPPCRAENSDSANFDTYVELMIRCNREIPEAMMIMIPEAYQSYQDNKDDPVTNFYEYWSALQEPWDGPAFIAFCDGRYMGGALDRNGLRPARYFRLHDGTTVITSEVGVLGEETAPASSFKSKGRLGPGQIVAIDLTTGELIENDAMKLKMAQK
;
A
#
# COMPACT_ATOMS: atom_id res chain seq x y z
N ASP A 1 -6.08 23.48 -15.34
CA ASP A 1 -5.57 24.81 -14.98
C ASP A 1 -4.04 24.74 -14.95
N PRO A 2 -3.29 25.57 -15.69
CA PRO A 2 -1.82 25.54 -15.74
C PRO A 2 -1.14 25.82 -14.39
N ARG A 3 -1.87 26.34 -13.40
CA ARG A 3 -1.40 26.55 -12.02
C ARG A 3 -1.33 25.24 -11.23
N TYR A 4 -2.04 24.19 -11.66
CA TYR A 4 -2.03 22.90 -10.98
C TYR A 4 -0.75 22.14 -11.32
N LYS A 5 0.28 22.31 -10.50
CA LYS A 5 1.56 21.62 -10.59
C LYS A 5 1.76 20.75 -9.37
N VAL A 6 2.13 19.50 -9.57
CA VAL A 6 2.33 18.50 -8.51
C VAL A 6 3.62 17.74 -8.76
N GLN A 7 4.28 17.31 -7.68
CA GLN A 7 5.44 16.44 -7.75
C GLN A 7 5.04 14.98 -7.98
N TYR A 8 3.85 14.59 -7.51
CA TYR A 8 3.32 13.24 -7.59
C TYR A 8 1.80 13.28 -7.85
N ALA A 9 1.28 12.19 -8.42
CA ALA A 9 -0.15 12.02 -8.67
C ALA A 9 -0.54 10.55 -8.52
N LEU A 10 -1.56 10.29 -7.69
CA LEU A 10 -2.18 8.98 -7.57
C LEU A 10 -3.56 9.07 -8.23
N TRP A 11 -3.86 8.15 -9.14
CA TRP A 11 -5.17 8.07 -9.78
C TRP A 11 -5.72 6.66 -9.65
N HIS A 12 -7.05 6.54 -9.71
CA HIS A 12 -7.74 5.27 -9.67
C HIS A 12 -9.01 5.31 -10.51
N ARG A 13 -9.30 4.23 -11.23
CA ARG A 13 -10.57 4.04 -11.93
C ARG A 13 -11.24 2.80 -11.38
N ARG A 14 -12.36 3.00 -10.68
CA ARG A 14 -13.12 1.91 -10.07
C ARG A 14 -14.08 1.28 -11.07
N PHE A 15 -14.14 -0.06 -11.08
CA PHE A 15 -15.25 -0.80 -11.67
C PHE A 15 -16.16 -1.28 -10.53
N SER A 16 -17.41 -0.83 -10.48
CA SER A 16 -18.36 -1.22 -9.44
C SER A 16 -19.39 -2.18 -9.99
N THR A 17 -19.73 -3.20 -9.21
CA THR A 17 -20.86 -4.11 -9.46
C THR A 17 -22.22 -3.49 -9.09
N ASN A 18 -22.23 -2.30 -8.46
CA ASN A 18 -23.44 -1.57 -8.11
C ASN A 18 -23.78 -0.52 -9.18
N THR A 19 -25.05 -0.40 -9.53
CA THR A 19 -25.58 0.59 -10.48
C THR A 19 -25.87 1.95 -9.84
N MET A 20 -25.95 2.03 -8.51
CA MET A 20 -26.16 3.28 -7.78
C MET A 20 -24.82 3.93 -7.39
N PRO A 21 -24.50 5.11 -7.95
CA PRO A 21 -23.25 5.79 -7.64
C PRO A 21 -23.25 6.31 -6.20
N ARG A 22 -22.15 6.07 -5.49
CA ARG A 22 -21.87 6.69 -4.18
C ARG A 22 -20.53 7.39 -4.26
N TRP A 23 -20.57 8.74 -4.26
CA TRP A 23 -19.39 9.60 -4.37
C TRP A 23 -18.30 9.28 -3.33
N PRO A 24 -18.63 9.01 -2.04
CA PRO A 24 -17.60 8.69 -1.05
C PRO A 24 -16.83 7.38 -1.29
N LEU A 25 -17.31 6.52 -2.21
CA LEU A 25 -16.63 5.27 -2.58
C LEU A 25 -15.75 5.41 -3.83
N ALA A 26 -15.64 6.61 -4.39
CA ALA A 26 -14.62 6.91 -5.39
C ALA A 26 -13.25 6.94 -4.72
N GLN A 27 -12.23 6.54 -5.46
CA GLN A 27 -10.84 6.53 -5.02
C GLN A 27 -10.03 7.49 -5.89
N PRO A 28 -8.83 7.96 -5.46
CA PRO A 28 -8.07 7.54 -4.26
C PRO A 28 -8.76 7.83 -2.92
N PHE A 29 -8.42 7.04 -1.91
CA PHE A 29 -8.65 7.43 -0.52
C PHE A 29 -7.49 8.32 -0.03
N ARG A 30 -7.28 8.44 1.28
CA ARG A 30 -6.36 9.43 1.85
C ARG A 30 -4.90 9.04 1.62
N MET A 31 -4.61 7.75 1.75
CA MET A 31 -3.27 7.19 1.65
C MET A 31 -3.14 6.23 0.46
N ILE A 32 -4.23 5.61 0.01
CA ILE A 32 -4.17 4.53 -0.98
C ILE A 32 -5.18 4.62 -2.14
N GLY A 33 -4.82 3.97 -3.24
CA GLY A 33 -5.72 3.47 -4.26
C GLY A 33 -5.59 1.95 -4.37
N HIS A 34 -6.71 1.24 -4.36
CA HIS A 34 -6.81 -0.20 -4.32
C HIS A 34 -7.53 -0.74 -5.55
N ASN A 35 -6.77 -1.44 -6.41
CA ASN A 35 -7.31 -2.29 -7.45
C ASN A 35 -7.40 -3.71 -6.92
N GLY A 36 -8.60 -4.15 -6.53
CA GLY A 36 -8.74 -5.43 -5.87
C GLY A 36 -10.01 -5.58 -5.04
N GLU A 37 -10.02 -6.63 -4.23
CA GLU A 37 -11.07 -6.95 -3.26
C GLU A 37 -10.43 -7.65 -2.05
N ILE A 38 -10.73 -7.18 -0.84
CA ILE A 38 -10.25 -7.82 0.40
C ILE A 38 -11.30 -8.83 0.87
N ASN A 39 -11.03 -10.11 0.62
CA ASN A 39 -11.95 -11.22 0.90
C ASN A 39 -12.09 -11.53 2.39
N THR A 40 -11.12 -11.08 3.19
CA THR A 40 -11.06 -11.33 4.64
C THR A 40 -11.63 -10.20 5.49
N ILE A 41 -12.23 -9.18 4.86
CA ILE A 41 -12.64 -7.92 5.49
C ILE A 41 -13.50 -8.10 6.75
N GLN A 42 -14.44 -9.05 6.75
CA GLN A 42 -15.30 -9.28 7.92
C GLN A 42 -14.49 -9.74 9.15
N GLY A 43 -13.50 -10.60 8.93
CA GLY A 43 -12.59 -11.06 9.96
C GLY A 43 -11.66 -9.94 10.42
N ASN A 44 -11.06 -9.20 9.49
CA ASN A 44 -10.18 -8.08 9.81
C ASN A 44 -10.91 -6.99 10.62
N TYR A 45 -12.17 -6.69 10.26
CA TYR A 45 -13.03 -5.79 11.00
C TYR A 45 -13.27 -6.28 12.44
N ASN A 46 -13.65 -7.55 12.61
CA ASN A 46 -13.92 -8.11 13.93
C ASN A 46 -12.68 -8.10 14.82
N TRP A 47 -11.51 -8.46 14.28
CA TRP A 47 -10.24 -8.42 15.02
C TRP A 47 -9.82 -7.02 15.39
N THR A 48 -9.95 -6.08 14.46
CA THR A 48 -9.70 -4.66 14.72
C THR A 48 -10.61 -4.13 15.82
N HIS A 49 -11.90 -4.44 15.77
CA HIS A 49 -12.87 -4.01 16.78
C HIS A 49 -12.57 -4.64 18.14
N ALA A 50 -12.26 -5.93 18.19
CA ALA A 50 -11.91 -6.64 19.42
C ALA A 50 -10.64 -6.07 20.11
N ARG A 51 -9.65 -5.63 19.32
CA ARG A 51 -8.42 -5.01 19.84
C ARG A 51 -8.57 -3.51 20.11
N SER A 52 -9.59 -2.84 19.56
CA SER A 52 -9.68 -1.38 19.55
C SER A 52 -9.61 -0.74 20.94
N SER A 53 -10.22 -1.35 21.96
CA SER A 53 -10.19 -0.84 23.33
C SER A 53 -8.80 -0.85 23.99
N ALA A 54 -7.87 -1.66 23.46
CA ALA A 54 -6.49 -1.73 23.91
C ALA A 54 -5.55 -0.84 23.08
N PHE A 55 -6.06 -0.12 22.07
CA PHE A 55 -5.23 0.77 21.29
C PHE A 55 -4.85 1.99 22.13
N GLU A 56 -3.55 2.23 22.23
CA GLU A 56 -2.98 3.41 22.85
C GLU A 56 -1.76 3.84 22.05
N HIS A 57 -1.54 5.15 21.95
CA HIS A 57 -0.31 5.69 21.36
C HIS A 57 -0.07 7.12 21.84
N PRO A 58 1.18 7.52 22.17
CA PRO A 58 1.49 8.87 22.66
C PRO A 58 1.02 10.00 21.74
N ASN A 59 1.04 9.79 20.41
CA ASN A 59 0.60 10.81 19.44
C ASN A 59 -0.90 11.16 19.56
N PHE A 60 -1.72 10.25 20.11
CA PHE A 60 -3.15 10.47 20.30
C PHE A 60 -3.49 10.78 21.76
N GLY A 61 -2.78 10.18 22.72
CA GLY A 61 -3.09 10.32 24.14
C GLY A 61 -4.56 9.99 24.42
N TYR A 62 -5.24 10.86 25.17
CA TYR A 62 -6.67 10.72 25.48
C TYR A 62 -7.58 10.77 24.24
N ARG A 63 -7.10 11.31 23.12
CA ARG A 63 -7.88 11.45 21.88
C ARG A 63 -7.95 10.15 21.07
N MET A 64 -7.33 9.07 21.54
CA MET A 64 -7.46 7.77 20.89
C MET A 64 -8.94 7.35 20.80
N GLU A 65 -9.75 7.67 21.81
CA GLU A 65 -11.20 7.43 21.78
C GLU A 65 -11.94 8.13 20.62
N GLU A 66 -11.41 9.25 20.10
CA GLU A 66 -12.00 9.97 18.96
C GLU A 66 -11.79 9.25 17.62
N VAL A 67 -10.78 8.39 17.53
CA VAL A 67 -10.42 7.69 16.28
C VAL A 67 -10.81 6.21 16.27
N LEU A 68 -11.31 5.68 17.39
CA LEU A 68 -11.76 4.31 17.52
C LEU A 68 -13.28 4.16 17.27
N PRO A 69 -13.73 3.03 16.69
CA PRO A 69 -12.93 2.05 15.98
C PRO A 69 -12.46 2.61 14.62
N PRO A 70 -11.25 2.27 14.14
CA PRO A 70 -10.74 2.79 12.88
C PRO A 70 -11.50 2.22 11.67
N CYS A 71 -12.03 1.00 11.80
CA CYS A 71 -12.81 0.34 10.76
C CYS A 71 -14.31 0.40 11.07
N ARG A 72 -15.14 0.57 10.04
CA ARG A 72 -16.60 0.67 10.15
C ARG A 72 -17.27 -0.21 9.11
N ALA A 73 -18.39 -0.83 9.48
CA ALA A 73 -19.10 -1.79 8.62
C ALA A 73 -19.72 -1.13 7.37
N GLU A 74 -20.00 0.17 7.42
CA GLU A 74 -20.62 0.91 6.31
C GLU A 74 -19.60 1.29 5.22
N ASN A 75 -18.30 1.24 5.55
CA ASN A 75 -17.21 1.56 4.64
C ASN A 75 -16.95 0.37 3.69
N SER A 76 -16.46 0.66 2.48
CA SER A 76 -15.95 -0.42 1.63
C SER A 76 -14.69 -1.03 2.22
N ASP A 77 -14.36 -2.25 1.81
CA ASP A 77 -13.12 -2.94 2.12
C ASP A 77 -11.87 -2.04 2.02
N SER A 78 -11.77 -1.33 0.91
CA SER A 78 -10.68 -0.44 0.54
C SER A 78 -10.61 0.82 1.43
N ALA A 79 -11.77 1.31 1.90
CA ALA A 79 -11.85 2.47 2.78
C ALA A 79 -11.46 2.11 4.22
N ASN A 80 -11.83 0.89 4.65
CA ASN A 80 -11.37 0.34 5.93
C ASN A 80 -9.87 0.08 5.91
N PHE A 81 -9.33 -0.47 4.82
CA PHE A 81 -7.89 -0.64 4.65
C PHE A 81 -7.15 0.71 4.72
N ASP A 82 -7.62 1.73 3.98
CA ASP A 82 -7.05 3.08 4.02
C ASP A 82 -7.04 3.68 5.42
N THR A 83 -8.15 3.54 6.17
CA THR A 83 -8.25 4.12 7.51
C THR A 83 -7.30 3.44 8.51
N TYR A 84 -7.13 2.12 8.39
CA TYR A 84 -6.20 1.39 9.25
C TYR A 84 -4.74 1.69 8.91
N VAL A 85 -4.42 1.84 7.63
CA VAL A 85 -3.10 2.29 7.17
C VAL A 85 -2.82 3.71 7.64
N GLU A 86 -3.79 4.62 7.54
CA GLU A 86 -3.66 5.98 8.08
C GLU A 86 -3.37 5.94 9.58
N LEU A 87 -4.09 5.12 10.36
CA LEU A 87 -3.81 4.97 11.80
C LEU A 87 -2.37 4.51 12.07
N MET A 88 -1.86 3.50 11.34
CA MET A 88 -0.47 3.05 11.47
C MET A 88 0.53 4.16 11.20
N ILE A 89 0.29 4.98 10.17
CA ILE A 89 1.17 6.11 9.81
C ILE A 89 1.12 7.20 10.89
N ARG A 90 -0.08 7.51 11.43
CA ARG A 90 -0.22 8.45 12.55
C ARG A 90 0.42 7.91 13.84
N CYS A 91 0.64 6.61 13.95
CA CYS A 91 1.40 5.94 14.99
C CYS A 91 2.88 5.71 14.61
N ASN A 92 3.46 6.60 13.80
CA ASN A 92 4.88 6.65 13.43
C ASN A 92 5.41 5.47 12.59
N ARG A 93 4.54 4.68 11.95
CA ARG A 93 4.99 3.71 10.93
C ARG A 93 5.17 4.39 9.58
N GLU A 94 6.13 3.92 8.79
CA GLU A 94 6.24 4.36 7.39
C GLU A 94 5.24 3.57 6.53
N ILE A 95 4.67 4.18 5.49
CA ILE A 95 3.66 3.51 4.66
C ILE A 95 4.13 2.18 4.03
N PRO A 96 5.40 1.98 3.61
CA PRO A 96 5.85 0.68 3.11
C PRO A 96 5.84 -0.40 4.19
N GLU A 97 6.17 -0.03 5.43
CA GLU A 97 6.09 -0.92 6.59
C GLU A 97 4.64 -1.32 6.87
N ALA A 98 3.71 -0.36 6.84
CA ALA A 98 2.28 -0.63 6.97
C ALA A 98 1.78 -1.60 5.89
N MET A 99 2.24 -1.45 4.63
CA MET A 99 1.91 -2.42 3.57
C MET A 99 2.44 -3.82 3.89
N MET A 100 3.71 -3.93 4.32
CA MET A 100 4.30 -5.22 4.69
C MET A 100 3.57 -5.89 5.86
N ILE A 101 3.05 -5.11 6.82
CA ILE A 101 2.26 -5.62 7.95
C ILE A 101 0.86 -6.07 7.50
N MET A 102 0.20 -5.27 6.65
CA MET A 102 -1.22 -5.47 6.30
C MET A 102 -1.43 -6.52 5.21
N ILE A 103 -0.56 -6.56 4.21
CA ILE A 103 -0.57 -7.53 3.10
C ILE A 103 0.78 -8.28 3.03
N PRO A 104 1.13 -9.05 4.08
CA PRO A 104 2.44 -9.70 4.18
C PRO A 104 2.63 -10.74 3.09
N GLU A 105 3.86 -10.83 2.57
CA GLU A 105 4.23 -11.84 1.59
C GLU A 105 4.14 -13.26 2.16
N ALA A 106 4.16 -14.26 1.28
CA ALA A 106 4.21 -15.66 1.68
C ALA A 106 5.64 -16.07 2.11
N TYR A 107 6.10 -15.54 3.25
CA TYR A 107 7.50 -15.68 3.70
C TYR A 107 7.89 -17.09 4.15
N GLN A 108 6.91 -17.95 4.48
CA GLN A 108 7.14 -19.30 5.02
C GLN A 108 7.90 -20.24 4.07
N SER A 109 7.84 -19.99 2.75
CA SER A 109 8.61 -20.74 1.77
C SER A 109 10.10 -20.40 1.76
N TYR A 110 10.53 -19.37 2.48
CA TYR A 110 11.91 -18.86 2.50
C TYR A 110 12.65 -19.17 3.82
N GLN A 111 12.11 -20.08 4.65
CA GLN A 111 12.60 -20.42 6.00
C GLN A 111 14.01 -21.05 6.08
N ASP A 112 14.75 -21.09 4.97
CA ASP A 112 16.10 -21.67 4.95
C ASP A 112 17.13 -20.81 5.72
N ASN A 113 16.83 -19.54 6.00
CA ASN A 113 17.70 -18.65 6.78
C ASN A 113 16.94 -17.99 7.96
N LYS A 114 17.08 -18.57 9.16
CA LYS A 114 16.45 -18.05 10.39
C LYS A 114 17.00 -16.70 10.85
N ASP A 115 18.18 -16.29 10.37
CA ASP A 115 18.80 -15.02 10.73
C ASP A 115 18.49 -13.90 9.73
N ASP A 116 17.58 -14.14 8.77
CA ASP A 116 17.13 -13.12 7.83
C ASP A 116 16.22 -12.09 8.53
N PRO A 117 16.59 -10.78 8.57
CA PRO A 117 15.78 -9.74 9.19
C PRO A 117 14.36 -9.67 8.63
N VAL A 118 14.18 -9.91 7.34
CA VAL A 118 12.87 -9.82 6.67
C VAL A 118 11.95 -10.95 7.14
N THR A 119 12.47 -12.17 7.20
CA THR A 119 11.76 -13.32 7.79
C THR A 119 11.37 -13.05 9.25
N ASN A 120 12.29 -12.54 10.07
CA ASN A 120 12.03 -12.18 11.47
C ASN A 120 10.94 -11.10 11.62
N PHE A 121 10.95 -10.09 10.75
CA PHE A 121 9.91 -9.07 10.71
C PHE A 121 8.52 -9.69 10.46
N TYR A 122 8.40 -10.57 9.46
CA TYR A 122 7.13 -11.21 9.16
C TYR A 122 6.68 -12.19 10.23
N GLU A 123 7.59 -12.95 10.83
CA GLU A 123 7.27 -13.83 11.97
C GLU A 123 6.70 -13.04 13.14
N TYR A 124 7.34 -11.92 13.51
CA TYR A 124 6.85 -11.03 14.56
C TYR A 124 5.45 -10.50 14.26
N TRP A 125 5.24 -9.97 13.05
CA TRP A 125 3.96 -9.37 12.67
C TRP A 125 2.84 -10.38 12.48
N SER A 126 3.15 -11.61 12.06
CA SER A 126 2.16 -12.68 11.89
C SER A 126 1.42 -13.03 13.19
N ALA A 127 2.06 -12.80 14.33
CA ALA A 127 1.47 -13.02 15.65
C ALA A 127 0.57 -11.85 16.12
N LEU A 128 0.73 -10.65 15.53
CA LEU A 128 0.10 -9.42 16.00
C LEU A 128 -0.99 -8.89 15.08
N GLN A 129 -0.81 -9.06 13.76
CA GLN A 129 -1.72 -8.55 12.73
C GLN A 129 -2.03 -9.67 11.74
N GLU A 130 -3.31 -10.02 11.67
CA GLU A 130 -3.82 -10.90 10.63
C GLU A 130 -3.77 -10.22 9.25
N PRO A 131 -3.45 -10.97 8.18
CA PRO A 131 -3.38 -10.41 6.84
C PRO A 131 -4.75 -9.94 6.36
N TRP A 132 -4.77 -8.83 5.64
CA TRP A 132 -5.91 -8.34 4.87
C TRP A 132 -5.84 -8.94 3.47
N ASP A 133 -6.21 -10.21 3.38
CA ASP A 133 -6.03 -11.05 2.20
C ASP A 133 -7.14 -10.89 1.16
N GLY A 134 -6.77 -11.13 -0.09
CA GLY A 134 -7.58 -10.96 -1.30
C GLY A 134 -6.75 -10.41 -2.47
N PRO A 135 -7.25 -10.47 -3.71
CA PRO A 135 -6.55 -9.89 -4.85
C PRO A 135 -6.35 -8.39 -4.63
N ALA A 136 -5.10 -7.91 -4.58
CA ALA A 136 -4.84 -6.50 -4.30
C ALA A 136 -3.59 -5.98 -5.03
N PHE A 137 -3.78 -4.89 -5.77
CA PHE A 137 -2.72 -3.93 -6.07
C PHE A 137 -3.04 -2.63 -5.34
N ILE A 138 -2.19 -2.29 -4.37
CA ILE A 138 -2.30 -1.09 -3.56
C ILE A 138 -1.27 -0.08 -4.05
N ALA A 139 -1.74 0.96 -4.74
CA ALA A 139 -0.95 2.17 -4.95
C ALA A 139 -1.05 3.01 -3.67
N PHE A 140 0.06 3.55 -3.17
CA PHE A 140 0.07 4.28 -1.92
C PHE A 140 0.89 5.56 -2.00
N CYS A 141 0.55 6.57 -1.20
CA CYS A 141 1.32 7.79 -1.03
C CYS A 141 1.05 8.44 0.33
N ASP A 142 2.10 8.72 1.11
CA ASP A 142 2.01 9.47 2.39
C ASP A 142 2.67 10.86 2.31
N GLY A 143 3.07 11.28 1.10
CA GLY A 143 3.80 12.52 0.85
C GLY A 143 5.33 12.40 0.97
N ARG A 144 5.84 11.33 1.61
CA ARG A 144 7.27 10.98 1.59
C ARG A 144 7.55 9.83 0.65
N TYR A 145 6.82 8.72 0.77
CA TYR A 145 6.91 7.61 -0.15
C TYR A 145 5.70 7.57 -1.05
N MET A 146 5.92 7.25 -2.32
CA MET A 146 4.88 6.87 -3.26
C MET A 146 5.23 5.52 -3.87
N GLY A 147 4.30 4.59 -3.93
CA GLY A 147 4.64 3.22 -4.30
C GLY A 147 3.48 2.34 -4.69
N GLY A 148 3.81 1.08 -4.89
CA GLY A 148 2.89 0.00 -5.19
C GLY A 148 3.25 -1.25 -4.40
N ALA A 149 2.26 -1.94 -3.85
CA ALA A 149 2.41 -3.24 -3.22
C ALA A 149 1.38 -4.23 -3.80
N LEU A 150 1.78 -5.48 -3.96
CA LEU A 150 0.89 -6.58 -4.36
C LEU A 150 0.55 -7.50 -3.20
N ASP A 151 -0.64 -8.08 -3.28
CA ASP A 151 -1.03 -9.19 -2.42
C ASP A 151 -0.04 -10.37 -2.54
N ARG A 152 -0.04 -11.22 -1.52
CA ARG A 152 0.87 -12.38 -1.40
C ARG A 152 0.85 -13.36 -2.55
N ASN A 153 -0.22 -13.38 -3.36
CA ASN A 153 -0.38 -14.27 -4.50
C ASN A 153 -0.17 -13.53 -5.84
N GLY A 154 -0.03 -12.21 -5.84
CA GLY A 154 0.18 -11.40 -7.03
C GLY A 154 -0.99 -11.46 -8.00
N LEU A 155 -2.22 -11.41 -7.49
CA LEU A 155 -3.45 -11.65 -8.27
C LEU A 155 -3.86 -10.46 -9.14
N ARG A 156 -3.15 -9.33 -9.01
CA ARG A 156 -3.34 -8.12 -9.81
C ARG A 156 -2.06 -7.77 -10.57
N PRO A 157 -2.18 -7.27 -11.81
CA PRO A 157 -1.01 -6.79 -12.54
C PRO A 157 -0.50 -5.50 -11.91
N ALA A 158 0.82 -5.41 -11.74
CA ALA A 158 1.48 -4.16 -11.39
C ALA A 158 2.85 -4.06 -12.05
N ARG A 159 3.08 -2.93 -12.71
CA ARG A 159 4.31 -2.61 -13.43
C ARG A 159 4.82 -1.26 -12.99
N TYR A 160 6.13 -1.09 -13.08
CA TYR A 160 6.74 0.20 -12.84
C TYR A 160 7.83 0.46 -13.86
N PHE A 161 8.09 1.73 -14.12
CA PHE A 161 9.17 2.14 -15.00
C PHE A 161 9.72 3.50 -14.59
N ARG A 162 11.01 3.67 -14.85
CA ARG A 162 11.76 4.90 -14.59
C ARG A 162 12.13 5.52 -15.92
N LEU A 163 11.85 6.81 -16.08
CA LEU A 163 12.28 7.60 -17.23
C LEU A 163 13.66 8.24 -16.96
N HIS A 164 14.34 8.66 -18.03
CA HIS A 164 15.64 9.32 -17.94
C HIS A 164 15.60 10.67 -17.22
N ASP A 165 14.47 11.35 -17.21
CA ASP A 165 14.25 12.63 -16.51
C ASP A 165 14.01 12.47 -15.00
N GLY A 166 13.97 11.23 -14.50
CA GLY A 166 13.67 10.95 -13.09
C GLY A 166 12.19 10.79 -12.77
N THR A 167 11.31 10.71 -13.76
CA THR A 167 9.90 10.35 -13.53
C THR A 167 9.79 8.85 -13.27
N THR A 168 9.11 8.46 -12.19
CA THR A 168 8.70 7.06 -11.95
C THR A 168 7.21 6.94 -12.16
N VAL A 169 6.79 5.90 -12.86
CA VAL A 169 5.37 5.55 -12.99
C VAL A 169 5.17 4.12 -12.51
N ILE A 170 4.12 3.93 -11.73
CA ILE A 170 3.65 2.63 -11.24
C ILE A 170 2.21 2.50 -11.69
N THR A 171 1.86 1.38 -12.31
CA THR A 171 0.58 1.22 -13.03
C THR A 171 0.14 -0.24 -13.08
N SER A 172 -1.17 -0.46 -13.09
CA SER A 172 -1.76 -1.79 -13.30
C SER A 172 -1.74 -2.25 -14.76
N GLU A 173 -1.46 -1.36 -15.71
CA GLU A 173 -1.54 -1.64 -17.15
C GLU A 173 -0.29 -1.16 -17.92
N VAL A 174 -0.11 -1.69 -19.13
CA VAL A 174 0.91 -1.23 -20.10
C VAL A 174 0.33 -0.17 -21.04
N GLY A 175 1.20 0.71 -21.55
CA GLY A 175 0.78 1.70 -22.56
C GLY A 175 -0.08 2.85 -21.99
N VAL A 176 -0.03 3.08 -20.68
CA VAL A 176 -0.76 4.18 -20.02
C VAL A 176 -0.19 5.54 -20.40
N LEU A 177 1.11 5.61 -20.71
CA LEU A 177 1.73 6.78 -21.30
C LEU A 177 1.70 6.66 -22.83
N GLY A 178 1.16 7.66 -23.50
CA GLY A 178 1.20 7.77 -24.96
C GLY A 178 2.62 8.04 -25.48
N GLU A 179 2.85 7.73 -26.76
CA GLU A 179 4.14 7.91 -27.44
C GLU A 179 4.63 9.37 -27.38
N GLU A 180 3.69 10.32 -27.42
CA GLU A 180 3.95 11.76 -27.28
C GLU A 180 4.40 12.16 -25.87
N THR A 181 4.02 11.39 -24.85
CA THR A 181 4.34 11.68 -23.44
C THR A 181 5.61 10.96 -22.99
N ALA A 182 5.77 9.69 -23.40
CA ALA A 182 6.94 8.88 -23.07
C ALA A 182 7.33 7.98 -24.26
N PRO A 183 8.11 8.49 -25.23
CA PRO A 183 8.58 7.69 -26.35
C PRO A 183 9.48 6.56 -25.85
N ALA A 184 9.65 5.50 -26.65
CA ALA A 184 10.41 4.31 -26.23
C ALA A 184 11.84 4.61 -25.73
N SER A 185 12.49 5.67 -26.25
CA SER A 185 13.82 6.13 -25.86
C SER A 185 13.88 6.83 -24.50
N SER A 186 12.75 7.19 -23.91
CA SER A 186 12.68 7.88 -22.61
C SER A 186 12.83 6.93 -21.41
N PHE A 187 12.61 5.63 -21.61
CA PHE A 187 12.61 4.64 -20.53
C PHE A 187 14.04 4.22 -20.14
N LYS A 188 14.42 4.51 -18.89
CA LYS A 188 15.67 4.07 -18.26
C LYS A 188 15.59 2.63 -17.75
N SER A 189 14.49 2.28 -17.09
CA SER A 189 14.27 0.91 -16.58
C SER A 189 12.78 0.55 -16.56
N LYS A 190 12.49 -0.75 -16.63
CA LYS A 190 11.14 -1.32 -16.58
C LYS A 190 11.16 -2.52 -15.65
N GLY A 191 10.18 -2.61 -14.76
CA GLY A 191 10.01 -3.70 -13.82
C GLY A 191 8.55 -4.11 -13.66
N ARG A 192 8.33 -5.21 -12.96
CA ARG A 192 7.01 -5.70 -12.57
C ARG A 192 7.05 -6.11 -11.11
N LEU A 193 5.94 -5.94 -10.41
CA LEU A 193 5.78 -6.55 -9.09
C LEU A 193 5.28 -7.98 -9.27
N GLY A 194 5.92 -8.89 -8.54
CA GLY A 194 5.46 -10.25 -8.31
C GLY A 194 4.67 -10.39 -7.00
N PRO A 195 4.28 -11.63 -6.67
CA PRO A 195 3.54 -11.92 -5.44
C PRO A 195 4.25 -11.36 -4.19
N GLY A 196 3.52 -10.62 -3.35
CA GLY A 196 4.02 -10.02 -2.11
C GLY A 196 5.12 -8.96 -2.29
N GLN A 197 5.38 -8.50 -3.52
CA GLN A 197 6.42 -7.52 -3.77
C GLN A 197 5.94 -6.08 -3.55
N ILE A 198 6.89 -5.23 -3.17
CA ILE A 198 6.69 -3.79 -2.97
C ILE A 198 7.74 -3.00 -3.75
N VAL A 199 7.37 -1.81 -4.22
CA VAL A 199 8.29 -0.81 -4.77
C VAL A 199 7.83 0.57 -4.31
N ALA A 200 8.77 1.44 -3.95
CA ALA A 200 8.44 2.83 -3.64
C ALA A 200 9.53 3.79 -4.11
N ILE A 201 9.13 5.01 -4.45
CA ILE A 201 10.01 6.16 -4.58
C ILE A 201 9.98 6.96 -3.29
N ASP A 202 11.14 7.30 -2.73
CA ASP A 202 11.24 8.35 -1.70
C ASP A 202 11.22 9.70 -2.42
N LEU A 203 10.15 10.47 -2.25
CA LEU A 203 9.92 11.77 -2.87
C LEU A 203 10.86 12.85 -2.34
N THR A 204 11.52 12.61 -1.20
CA THR A 204 12.53 13.50 -0.62
C THR A 204 13.88 13.34 -1.32
N THR A 205 14.28 12.10 -1.61
CA THR A 205 15.59 11.79 -2.22
C THR A 205 15.51 11.57 -3.73
N GLY A 206 14.31 11.29 -4.26
CA GLY A 206 14.06 10.88 -5.64
C GLY A 206 14.49 9.44 -5.95
N GLU A 207 14.86 8.66 -4.94
CA GLU A 207 15.37 7.30 -5.07
C GLU A 207 14.23 6.28 -5.25
N LEU A 208 14.33 5.44 -6.28
CA LEU A 208 13.47 4.29 -6.47
C LEU A 208 14.04 3.10 -5.70
N ILE A 209 13.30 2.64 -4.69
CA ILE A 209 13.68 1.54 -3.82
C ILE A 209 12.84 0.32 -4.20
N GLU A 210 13.51 -0.72 -4.67
CA GLU A 210 12.90 -1.98 -5.08
C GLU A 210 12.70 -2.94 -3.89
N ASN A 211 12.03 -4.07 -4.16
CA ASN A 211 11.49 -4.99 -3.17
C ASN A 211 12.44 -5.35 -2.02
N ASP A 212 13.60 -5.94 -2.34
CA ASP A 212 14.49 -6.51 -1.33
C ASP A 212 15.10 -5.41 -0.46
N ALA A 213 15.49 -4.29 -1.09
CA ALA A 213 16.03 -3.13 -0.39
C ALA A 213 14.97 -2.47 0.51
N MET A 214 13.72 -2.35 0.04
CA MET A 214 12.63 -1.79 0.84
C MET A 214 12.31 -2.68 2.04
N LYS A 215 12.16 -3.99 1.82
CA LYS A 215 11.85 -4.94 2.89
C LYS A 215 12.94 -4.99 3.94
N LEU A 216 14.21 -5.07 3.51
CA LEU A 216 15.35 -5.05 4.41
C LEU A 216 15.39 -3.75 5.24
N LYS A 217 15.16 -2.60 4.60
CA LYS A 217 15.12 -1.30 5.27
C LYS A 217 14.03 -1.23 6.34
N MET A 218 12.84 -1.76 6.08
CA MET A 218 11.75 -1.77 7.06
C MET A 218 12.00 -2.78 8.17
N ALA A 219 12.58 -3.94 7.86
CA ALA A 219 12.85 -5.00 8.80
C ALA A 219 14.00 -4.71 9.80
N GLN A 220 14.87 -3.74 9.48
CA GLN A 220 16.02 -3.37 10.31
C GLN A 220 15.76 -2.23 11.31
N LYS A 221 14.53 -1.74 11.41
CA LYS A 221 14.13 -0.72 12.40
C LYS A 221 14.00 -1.32 13.80
#